data_AF-A0A7S2BUF9-F1
#
_entry.id   AF-A0A7S2BUF9-F1
#
_cell.length_a   1.000
_cell.length_b   1.000
_cell.length_c   1.000
_cell.angle_alpha   90.00
_cell.angle_beta   90.00
_cell.angle_gamma   90.00
#
_symmetry.space_group_name_H-M   'P 1'
#
loop_
_entity.id
_entity.type
_entity.pdbx_description
1 polymer ?
#
loop_
_entity_poly.entity_id
_entity_poly.type
_entity_poly.pdbx_seq_one_letter_code
_entity_poly.pdbx_strand_id
1 'polypeptide(L)'
;APLLVLGFRNVSLPEITLQQCPPGHWCTAGATINCTVGTWNGAPSGYLATACDECPSHSTTRHEASTSIEQCLCEAGWYNSNRSVGAVSCERCFIGTECATDEIGLSLHALPIARGYYRPTSWSIDVRRCPDAGQGCPGGQSVCAMTTSGCQGGTDFGTMCRRDADNTWTLSGVYCRLCDPLNTTDTLYYSAATHDDPASCKPCRDTLGRSLGVITGVLVGLFILAVGGYYCCTRHLPTRRKQQLRFAYMRFTLHIK
;
A
#
# COMPACT_ATOMS: atom_id res chain seq x y z
N ALA A 1 68.62 73.30 24.46
CA ALA A 1 68.06 72.64 23.27
C ALA A 1 67.16 71.50 23.75
N PRO A 2 65.83 71.53 23.54
CA PRO A 2 64.97 70.42 23.93
C PRO A 2 64.91 69.39 22.79
N LEU A 3 65.03 68.11 23.16
CA LEU A 3 64.84 66.97 22.28
C LEU A 3 63.34 66.78 22.00
N LEU A 4 62.96 66.92 20.73
CA LEU A 4 61.64 66.62 20.19
C LEU A 4 61.43 65.10 20.22
N VAL A 5 60.62 64.61 21.15
CA VAL A 5 60.13 63.23 21.17
C VAL A 5 59.01 63.12 20.14
N LEU A 6 59.31 62.55 18.97
CA LEU A 6 58.30 62.18 17.98
C LEU A 6 57.53 60.96 18.48
N GLY A 7 56.30 61.18 18.93
CA GLY A 7 55.36 60.13 19.28
C GLY A 7 54.88 59.41 18.02
N PHE A 8 55.35 58.18 17.81
CA PHE A 8 54.73 57.26 16.86
C PHE A 8 53.36 56.87 17.40
N ARG A 9 52.30 57.42 16.82
CA ARG A 9 50.95 56.88 17.01
C ARG A 9 50.94 55.49 16.38
N ASN A 10 50.79 54.46 17.21
CA ASN A 10 50.40 53.14 16.77
C ASN A 10 49.04 53.25 16.07
N VAL A 11 49.08 53.37 14.74
CA VAL A 11 47.90 53.13 13.91
C VAL A 11 47.70 51.61 13.94
N SER A 12 46.79 51.16 14.81
CA SER A 12 46.21 49.82 14.70
C SER A 12 45.60 49.72 13.30
N LEU A 13 46.20 48.90 12.44
CA LEU A 13 45.56 48.45 11.21
C LEU A 13 44.15 47.97 11.56
N PRO A 14 43.10 48.39 10.85
CA PRO A 14 41.79 47.79 11.04
C PRO A 14 41.95 46.30 10.82
N GLU A 15 41.55 45.52 11.80
CA GLU A 15 41.33 44.09 11.64
C GLU A 15 40.40 43.97 10.44
N ILE A 16 40.93 43.48 9.32
CA ILE A 16 40.12 43.11 8.15
C ILE A 16 39.32 41.92 8.65
N THR A 17 38.18 42.18 9.26
CA THR A 17 37.20 41.17 9.60
C THR A 17 36.76 40.61 8.26
N LEU A 18 37.30 39.43 7.93
CA LEU A 18 36.93 38.68 6.75
C LEU A 18 35.43 38.46 6.87
N GLN A 19 34.65 39.19 6.07
CA GLN A 19 33.20 39.20 6.17
C GLN A 19 32.72 37.76 6.03
N GLN A 20 32.25 37.19 7.14
CA GLN A 20 31.82 35.80 7.17
C GLN A 20 30.58 35.67 6.28
N CYS A 21 30.67 34.79 5.30
CA CYS A 21 29.55 34.47 4.44
C CYS A 21 28.59 33.60 5.23
N PRO A 22 27.29 33.89 5.27
CA PRO A 22 26.36 32.98 5.91
C PRO A 22 26.35 31.63 5.17
N PRO A 23 26.09 30.51 5.88
CA PRO A 23 25.84 29.21 5.23
C PRO A 23 24.78 29.34 4.13
N GLY A 24 24.89 28.48 3.11
CA GLY A 24 24.09 28.52 1.90
C GLY A 24 24.51 29.58 0.90
N HIS A 25 25.57 30.34 1.18
CA HIS A 25 26.02 31.41 0.31
C HIS A 25 27.52 31.35 0.09
N TRP A 26 27.96 31.99 -0.98
CA TRP A 26 29.35 32.36 -1.18
C TRP A 26 29.42 33.87 -1.37
N CYS A 27 30.53 34.49 -1.00
CA CYS A 27 30.70 35.94 -1.17
C CYS A 27 31.80 36.27 -2.15
N THR A 28 31.59 37.32 -2.93
CA THR A 28 32.64 37.91 -3.77
C THR A 28 32.49 39.43 -3.78
N ALA A 29 33.60 40.16 -3.67
CA ALA A 29 33.63 41.62 -3.71
C ALA A 29 32.59 42.32 -2.79
N GLY A 30 32.32 41.77 -1.60
CA GLY A 30 31.34 42.30 -0.64
C GLY A 30 29.86 41.98 -0.95
N ALA A 31 29.58 41.23 -2.01
CA ALA A 31 28.26 40.70 -2.32
C ALA A 31 28.11 39.27 -1.76
N THR A 32 26.90 38.94 -1.31
CA THR A 32 26.52 37.59 -0.88
C THR A 32 25.63 36.97 -1.96
N ILE A 33 26.01 35.79 -2.45
CA ILE A 33 25.34 35.09 -3.55
C ILE A 33 24.88 33.73 -3.07
N ASN A 34 23.62 33.39 -3.35
CA ASN A 34 23.04 32.09 -2.99
C ASN A 34 23.77 30.96 -3.72
N CYS A 35 23.98 29.84 -3.03
CA CYS A 35 24.20 28.57 -3.70
C CYS A 35 22.97 28.23 -4.55
N THR A 36 23.19 27.91 -5.82
CA THR A 36 22.11 27.58 -6.76
C THR A 36 21.49 26.23 -6.43
N VAL A 37 20.31 25.96 -6.99
CA VAL A 37 19.67 24.64 -6.90
C VAL A 37 20.63 23.53 -7.31
N GLY A 38 20.70 22.47 -6.51
CA GLY A 38 21.62 21.35 -6.70
C GLY A 38 22.98 21.51 -6.02
N THR A 39 23.18 22.60 -5.28
CA THR A 39 24.40 22.85 -4.50
C THR A 39 24.08 23.30 -3.07
N TRP A 40 25.01 23.11 -2.14
CA TRP A 40 24.86 23.48 -0.74
C TRP A 40 26.17 24.01 -0.16
N ASN A 41 26.12 24.83 0.89
CA ASN A 41 27.31 25.27 1.62
C ASN A 41 27.05 25.32 3.13
N GLY A 42 27.72 24.48 3.91
CA GLY A 42 27.64 24.51 5.37
C GLY A 42 28.63 25.44 6.07
N ALA A 43 29.63 25.95 5.36
CA ALA A 43 30.75 26.69 5.94
C ALA A 43 30.55 28.22 5.87
N PRO A 44 30.75 28.95 6.99
CA PRO A 44 30.49 30.39 7.06
C PRO A 44 31.60 31.29 6.45
N SER A 45 32.41 30.80 5.52
CA SER A 45 33.59 31.52 5.01
C SER A 45 33.93 31.26 3.54
N GLY A 46 32.94 30.81 2.75
CA GLY A 46 33.11 30.58 1.31
C GLY A 46 33.23 31.88 0.50
N TYR A 47 34.43 32.21 -0.01
CA TYR A 47 34.66 33.43 -0.80
C TYR A 47 34.75 33.20 -2.32
N LEU A 48 34.44 31.99 -2.77
CA LEU A 48 34.44 31.57 -4.18
C LEU A 48 33.17 30.77 -4.45
N ALA A 49 32.73 30.75 -5.70
CA ALA A 49 31.59 29.92 -6.12
C ALA A 49 31.80 28.43 -5.82
N THR A 50 33.06 27.98 -5.77
CA THR A 50 33.47 26.61 -5.38
C THR A 50 33.22 26.29 -3.91
N ALA A 51 32.73 27.23 -3.10
CA ALA A 51 32.30 26.98 -1.74
C ALA A 51 30.92 26.30 -1.67
N CYS A 52 30.15 26.33 -2.75
CA CYS A 52 28.93 25.55 -2.88
C CYS A 52 29.30 24.16 -3.40
N ASP A 53 29.24 23.17 -2.53
CA ASP A 53 29.44 21.77 -2.87
C ASP A 53 28.24 21.25 -3.68
N GLU A 54 28.51 20.46 -4.71
CA GLU A 54 27.46 19.80 -5.50
C GLU A 54 26.75 18.73 -4.67
N CYS A 55 25.44 18.61 -4.87
CA CYS A 55 24.69 17.48 -4.32
C CYS A 55 25.16 16.15 -4.96
N PRO A 56 25.04 15.02 -4.24
CA PRO A 56 25.34 13.70 -4.79
C PRO A 56 24.58 13.40 -6.10
N SER A 57 25.08 12.46 -6.89
CA SER A 57 24.46 12.06 -8.17
C SER A 57 22.96 11.75 -8.02
N HIS A 58 22.15 12.26 -8.94
CA HIS A 58 20.69 12.13 -8.95
C HIS A 58 19.99 12.71 -7.72
N SER A 59 20.59 13.73 -7.12
CA SER A 59 19.97 14.52 -6.07
C SER A 59 20.10 16.01 -6.36
N THR A 60 19.16 16.78 -5.83
CA THR A 60 19.05 18.22 -6.01
C THR A 60 18.49 18.86 -4.75
N THR A 61 18.59 20.18 -4.64
CA THR A 61 17.98 20.91 -3.53
C THR A 61 16.62 21.46 -3.94
N ARG A 62 15.71 21.64 -2.98
CA ARG A 62 14.37 22.21 -3.29
C ARG A 62 14.44 23.70 -3.61
N HIS A 63 15.37 24.41 -2.98
CA HIS A 63 15.51 25.84 -3.06
C HIS A 63 17.00 26.23 -3.12
N GLU A 64 17.26 27.45 -3.57
CA GLU A 64 18.55 28.08 -3.44
C GLU A 64 18.95 28.27 -1.96
N ALA A 65 20.20 28.65 -1.75
CA ALA A 65 20.78 28.93 -0.44
C ALA A 65 20.75 27.75 0.55
N SER A 66 20.94 26.53 0.02
CA SER A 66 20.97 25.32 0.86
C SER A 66 22.22 25.27 1.73
N THR A 67 22.04 24.98 3.02
CA THR A 67 23.06 25.09 4.07
C THR A 67 23.64 23.74 4.50
N SER A 68 23.08 22.61 4.05
CA SER A 68 23.56 21.29 4.45
C SER A 68 23.29 20.23 3.37
N ILE A 69 24.09 19.15 3.40
CA ILE A 69 23.90 17.98 2.54
C ILE A 69 22.54 17.29 2.76
N GLU A 70 21.93 17.45 3.95
CA GLU A 70 20.58 16.93 4.25
C GLU A 70 19.47 17.59 3.42
N GLN A 71 19.76 18.76 2.84
CA GLN A 71 18.84 19.44 1.93
C GLN A 71 18.98 18.94 0.48
N CYS A 72 19.97 18.08 0.18
CA CYS A 72 20.01 17.33 -1.06
C CYS A 72 18.97 16.20 -1.01
N LEU A 73 18.01 16.27 -1.91
CA LEU A 73 16.88 15.36 -2.04
C LEU A 73 17.02 14.59 -3.36
N CYS A 74 16.69 13.30 -3.37
CA CYS A 74 16.73 12.55 -4.62
C CYS A 74 15.78 13.16 -5.65
N GLU A 75 16.26 13.26 -6.88
CA GLU A 75 15.49 13.73 -8.02
C GLU A 75 14.31 12.78 -8.30
N ALA A 76 13.36 13.25 -9.12
CA ALA A 76 12.20 12.46 -9.44
C ALA A 76 12.56 11.18 -10.21
N GLY A 77 11.88 10.08 -9.90
CA GLY A 77 12.24 8.73 -10.36
C GLY A 77 13.38 8.07 -9.57
N TRP A 78 13.89 8.73 -8.52
CA TRP A 78 14.90 8.21 -7.61
C TRP A 78 14.40 8.25 -6.16
N TYR A 79 14.92 7.38 -5.31
CA TYR A 79 14.65 7.37 -3.87
C TYR A 79 15.94 7.29 -3.07
N ASN A 80 15.95 7.85 -1.87
CA ASN A 80 17.08 7.72 -0.95
C ASN A 80 17.08 6.31 -0.35
N SER A 81 18.03 5.47 -0.76
CA SER A 81 18.23 4.11 -0.25
C SER A 81 18.96 4.09 1.10
N ASN A 82 19.58 5.20 1.48
CA ASN A 82 20.27 5.31 2.75
C ASN A 82 19.26 5.44 3.90
N ARG A 83 19.48 4.65 4.96
CA ARG A 83 18.67 4.70 6.18
C ARG A 83 19.17 5.75 7.17
N SER A 84 20.41 6.20 7.03
CA SER A 84 21.05 7.15 7.93
C SER A 84 20.65 8.58 7.60
N VAL A 85 20.31 9.35 8.64
CA VAL A 85 20.14 10.81 8.54
C VAL A 85 21.49 11.43 8.18
N GLY A 86 21.51 12.41 7.27
CA GLY A 86 22.76 13.07 6.86
C GLY A 86 23.47 12.44 5.67
N ALA A 87 22.97 11.33 5.12
CA ALA A 87 23.55 10.68 3.95
C ALA A 87 22.51 10.49 2.85
N VAL A 88 22.86 10.93 1.64
CA VAL A 88 21.98 10.87 0.46
C VAL A 88 22.58 9.87 -0.52
N SER A 89 21.86 8.78 -0.75
CA SER A 89 22.22 7.77 -1.76
C SER A 89 21.01 7.52 -2.62
N CYS A 90 21.01 8.10 -3.81
CA CYS A 90 19.85 8.03 -4.70
C CYS A 90 19.96 6.79 -5.59
N GLU A 91 18.94 5.94 -5.50
CA GLU A 91 18.77 4.77 -6.34
C GLU A 91 17.53 4.92 -7.21
N ARG A 92 17.60 4.36 -8.43
CA ARG A 92 16.50 4.42 -9.37
C ARG A 92 15.36 3.58 -8.87
N CYS A 93 14.13 4.07 -9.00
CA CYS A 93 12.96 3.27 -8.72
C CYS A 93 12.88 2.03 -9.60
N PHE A 94 12.32 0.97 -9.03
CA PHE A 94 12.19 -0.33 -9.65
C PHE A 94 10.72 -0.72 -9.81
N ILE A 95 10.48 -1.81 -10.53
CA ILE A 95 9.12 -2.24 -10.85
C ILE A 95 8.31 -2.53 -9.58
N GLY A 96 7.06 -2.08 -9.58
CA GLY A 96 6.16 -2.25 -8.43
C GLY A 96 6.20 -1.09 -7.43
N THR A 97 6.96 -0.04 -7.69
CA THR A 97 6.87 1.23 -6.95
C THR A 97 6.24 2.31 -7.84
N GLU A 98 5.57 3.27 -7.21
CA GLU A 98 4.95 4.44 -7.85
C GLU A 98 5.70 5.70 -7.42
N CYS A 99 6.99 5.79 -7.71
CA CYS A 99 7.66 7.08 -7.54
C CYS A 99 7.25 7.99 -8.71
N ALA A 100 6.58 9.10 -8.39
CA ALA A 100 6.16 10.04 -9.41
C ALA A 100 7.37 10.64 -10.14
N THR A 101 7.20 10.95 -11.43
CA THR A 101 8.23 11.63 -12.24
C THR A 101 8.45 13.08 -11.85
N ASP A 102 7.64 13.61 -10.93
CA ASP A 102 7.67 15.02 -10.52
C ASP A 102 7.94 15.17 -9.01
N GLU A 103 8.04 14.08 -8.24
CA GLU A 103 8.26 14.12 -6.80
C GLU A 103 9.75 13.99 -6.45
N ILE A 104 10.30 14.97 -5.74
CA ILE A 104 11.66 14.95 -5.22
C ILE A 104 11.68 14.61 -3.72
N GLY A 105 12.75 13.96 -3.27
CA GLY A 105 12.97 13.67 -1.85
C GLY A 105 12.29 12.42 -1.33
N LEU A 106 11.90 11.50 -2.21
CA LEU A 106 11.42 10.18 -1.81
C LEU A 106 12.51 9.43 -1.03
N SER A 107 12.09 8.74 0.02
CA SER A 107 12.95 7.87 0.81
C SER A 107 12.49 6.43 0.69
N LEU A 108 13.38 5.47 0.95
CA LEU A 108 13.01 4.06 0.98
C LEU A 108 11.84 3.78 1.95
N HIS A 109 11.73 4.52 3.06
CA HIS A 109 10.66 4.40 4.03
C HIS A 109 9.28 4.76 3.47
N ALA A 110 9.21 5.92 2.82
CA ALA A 110 7.98 6.48 2.24
C ALA A 110 7.78 6.10 0.77
N LEU A 111 8.55 5.13 0.25
CA LEU A 111 8.50 4.72 -1.15
C LEU A 111 7.11 4.17 -1.49
N PRO A 112 6.34 4.86 -2.38
CA PRO A 112 5.00 4.41 -2.74
C PRO A 112 5.07 3.07 -3.47
N ILE A 113 4.26 2.10 -3.02
CA ILE A 113 4.16 0.78 -3.66
C ILE A 113 2.95 0.75 -4.58
N ALA A 114 3.14 0.22 -5.79
CA ALA A 114 2.08 0.13 -6.77
C ALA A 114 0.98 -0.83 -6.32
N ARG A 115 -0.26 -0.56 -6.75
CA ARG A 115 -1.36 -1.51 -6.60
C ARG A 115 -1.02 -2.88 -7.21
N GLY A 116 -1.41 -3.96 -6.54
CA GLY A 116 -1.06 -5.32 -6.96
C GLY A 116 0.37 -5.76 -6.60
N TYR A 117 1.12 -4.94 -5.88
CA TYR A 117 2.44 -5.30 -5.34
C TYR A 117 2.44 -5.31 -3.81
N TYR A 118 3.31 -6.15 -3.25
CA TYR A 118 3.51 -6.35 -1.82
C TYR A 118 4.95 -6.09 -1.46
N ARG A 119 5.15 -5.47 -0.30
CA ARG A 119 6.45 -5.21 0.29
C ARG A 119 6.44 -5.75 1.73
N PRO A 120 7.44 -6.52 2.17
CA PRO A 120 7.46 -7.10 3.51
C PRO A 120 7.60 -6.08 4.65
N THR A 121 8.34 -4.98 4.44
CA THR A 121 8.56 -3.91 5.42
C THR A 121 8.80 -2.58 4.71
N SER A 122 8.59 -1.45 5.39
CA SER A 122 8.88 -0.11 4.85
C SER A 122 10.36 0.15 4.56
N TRP A 123 11.28 -0.75 4.91
CA TRP A 123 12.71 -0.59 4.63
C TRP A 123 13.24 -1.65 3.67
N SER A 124 12.39 -2.53 3.14
CA SER A 124 12.80 -3.59 2.23
C SER A 124 12.80 -3.08 0.78
N ILE A 125 13.82 -3.39 -0.01
CA ILE A 125 13.76 -3.20 -1.48
C ILE A 125 13.06 -4.36 -2.19
N ASP A 126 12.69 -5.41 -1.46
CA ASP A 126 12.01 -6.58 -1.99
C ASP A 126 10.52 -6.27 -2.18
N VAL A 127 10.17 -5.75 -3.36
CA VAL A 127 8.78 -5.54 -3.77
C VAL A 127 8.40 -6.63 -4.77
N ARG A 128 7.33 -7.35 -4.46
CA ARG A 128 6.90 -8.53 -5.20
C ARG A 128 5.50 -8.33 -5.72
N ARG A 129 5.26 -8.77 -6.95
CA ARG A 129 3.90 -8.80 -7.50
C ARG A 129 3.05 -9.80 -6.73
N CYS A 130 1.81 -9.44 -6.43
CA CYS A 130 0.87 -10.34 -5.78
C CYS A 130 0.33 -11.38 -6.77
N PRO A 131 0.03 -12.61 -6.32
CA PRO A 131 -0.46 -13.67 -7.20
C PRO A 131 -1.75 -13.33 -7.94
N ASP A 132 -2.57 -12.46 -7.36
CA ASP A 132 -3.87 -12.00 -7.87
C ASP A 132 -3.83 -10.58 -8.46
N ALA A 133 -2.64 -10.01 -8.71
CA ALA A 133 -2.47 -8.63 -9.17
C ALA A 133 -3.20 -8.30 -10.49
N GLY A 134 -3.39 -9.29 -11.37
CA GLY A 134 -4.11 -9.13 -12.64
C GLY A 134 -5.63 -9.25 -12.54
N GLN A 135 -6.18 -9.63 -11.38
CA GLN A 135 -7.62 -9.75 -11.20
C GLN A 135 -8.28 -8.36 -11.28
N GLY A 136 -9.44 -8.29 -11.92
CA GLY A 136 -10.15 -7.03 -12.19
C GLY A 136 -9.52 -6.13 -13.26
N CYS A 137 -8.42 -6.54 -13.88
CA CYS A 137 -7.77 -5.74 -14.92
C CYS A 137 -8.41 -5.91 -16.30
N PRO A 138 -8.60 -4.81 -17.06
CA PRO A 138 -9.16 -4.88 -18.40
C PRO A 138 -8.19 -5.60 -19.35
N GLY A 139 -8.73 -6.39 -20.27
CA GLY A 139 -7.94 -7.06 -21.32
C GLY A 139 -6.90 -8.07 -20.80
N GLY A 140 -7.06 -8.58 -19.57
CA GLY A 140 -6.14 -9.58 -19.00
C GLY A 140 -4.74 -9.03 -18.69
N GLN A 141 -4.61 -7.71 -18.45
CA GLN A 141 -3.35 -7.12 -18.02
C GLN A 141 -2.86 -7.77 -16.72
N SER A 142 -1.55 -7.89 -16.59
CA SER A 142 -0.92 -8.56 -15.45
C SER A 142 -0.98 -7.75 -14.14
N VAL A 143 -1.19 -6.43 -14.24
CA VAL A 143 -1.42 -5.48 -13.14
C VAL A 143 -2.05 -4.20 -13.70
N CYS A 144 -2.88 -3.53 -12.91
CA CYS A 144 -3.56 -2.29 -13.30
C CYS A 144 -3.97 -1.49 -12.06
N ALA A 145 -4.28 -0.19 -12.24
CA ALA A 145 -4.71 0.70 -11.15
C ALA A 145 -6.04 0.27 -10.47
N MET A 146 -6.87 -0.49 -11.20
CA MET A 146 -8.20 -0.96 -10.78
C MET A 146 -8.21 -2.43 -10.35
N THR A 147 -7.04 -3.01 -10.06
CA THR A 147 -6.93 -4.40 -9.61
C THR A 147 -7.82 -4.67 -8.40
N THR A 148 -8.44 -5.85 -8.39
CA THR A 148 -9.24 -6.38 -7.28
C THR A 148 -8.39 -7.15 -6.26
N SER A 149 -7.07 -7.23 -6.47
CA SER A 149 -6.11 -7.86 -5.56
C SER A 149 -6.22 -7.37 -4.11
N GLY A 150 -5.87 -8.27 -3.19
CA GLY A 150 -5.70 -7.94 -1.77
C GLY A 150 -4.56 -6.97 -1.51
N CYS A 151 -3.61 -6.85 -2.43
CA CYS A 151 -2.50 -5.92 -2.35
C CYS A 151 -2.89 -4.55 -2.92
N GLN A 152 -3.22 -3.63 -2.02
CA GLN A 152 -3.62 -2.27 -2.37
C GLN A 152 -2.42 -1.34 -2.64
N GLY A 153 -1.22 -1.68 -2.15
CA GLY A 153 -0.06 -0.79 -2.27
C GLY A 153 -0.24 0.51 -1.47
N GLY A 154 0.41 1.58 -1.90
CA GLY A 154 0.43 2.90 -1.24
C GLY A 154 1.76 3.21 -0.56
N THR A 155 1.81 4.38 0.09
CA THR A 155 2.99 4.90 0.83
C THR A 155 3.08 4.34 2.24
N ASP A 156 1.93 4.03 2.84
CA ASP A 156 1.85 3.61 4.23
C ASP A 156 1.88 2.09 4.35
N PHE A 157 2.92 1.58 4.99
CA PHE A 157 3.08 0.14 5.21
C PHE A 157 1.89 -0.50 5.93
N GLY A 158 1.23 0.24 6.84
CA GLY A 158 0.06 -0.24 7.59
C GLY A 158 -1.21 -0.40 6.77
N THR A 159 -1.29 0.16 5.56
CA THR A 159 -2.49 0.14 4.71
C THR A 159 -2.23 -0.48 3.33
N MET A 160 -1.13 -1.23 3.19
CA MET A 160 -0.76 -1.90 1.93
C MET A 160 -1.72 -3.01 1.53
N CYS A 161 -2.41 -3.56 2.51
CA CYS A 161 -3.37 -4.62 2.33
C CYS A 161 -4.78 -4.04 2.35
N ARG A 162 -5.63 -4.55 1.45
CA ARG A 162 -7.02 -4.13 1.33
C ARG A 162 -7.77 -4.41 2.64
N ARG A 163 -8.58 -3.44 3.03
CA ARG A 163 -9.47 -3.53 4.18
C ARG A 163 -10.92 -3.63 3.72
N ASP A 164 -11.76 -4.20 4.56
CA ASP A 164 -13.21 -4.19 4.38
C ASP A 164 -13.80 -2.78 4.37
N ALA A 165 -14.91 -2.59 3.67
CA ALA A 165 -15.62 -1.32 3.61
C ALA A 165 -16.10 -0.85 4.99
N ASP A 166 -16.51 -1.81 5.84
CA ASP A 166 -17.04 -1.54 7.18
C ASP A 166 -15.94 -1.59 8.27
N ASN A 167 -14.66 -1.69 7.89
CA ASN A 167 -13.51 -1.85 8.81
C ASN A 167 -13.64 -3.04 9.79
N THR A 168 -14.38 -4.09 9.42
CA THR A 168 -14.59 -5.25 10.31
C THR A 168 -13.38 -6.19 10.37
N TRP A 169 -12.64 -6.28 9.27
CA TRP A 169 -11.41 -7.05 9.12
C TRP A 169 -10.43 -6.30 8.20
N THR A 170 -9.16 -6.71 8.28
CA THR A 170 -8.12 -6.27 7.35
C THR A 170 -7.40 -7.49 6.79
N LEU A 171 -7.01 -7.42 5.52
CA LEU A 171 -6.03 -8.37 5.02
C LEU A 171 -4.66 -8.04 5.62
N SER A 172 -3.85 -9.06 5.86
CA SER A 172 -2.52 -8.93 6.45
C SER A 172 -1.59 -10.06 5.97
N GLY A 173 -0.36 -10.03 6.47
CA GLY A 173 0.65 -11.04 6.16
C GLY A 173 1.20 -10.95 4.75
N VAL A 174 1.93 -11.99 4.35
CA VAL A 174 2.62 -12.05 3.06
C VAL A 174 1.58 -12.08 1.93
N TYR A 175 1.72 -11.15 0.98
CA TYR A 175 0.77 -10.95 -0.13
C TYR A 175 -0.67 -10.65 0.33
N CYS A 176 -0.89 -10.16 1.56
CA CYS A 176 -2.21 -9.80 2.05
C CYS A 176 -3.21 -10.97 1.99
N ARG A 177 -2.76 -12.19 2.30
CA ARG A 177 -3.57 -13.42 2.22
C ARG A 177 -4.05 -13.94 3.58
N LEU A 178 -3.73 -13.24 4.66
CA LEU A 178 -4.22 -13.56 6.00
C LEU A 178 -5.37 -12.62 6.36
N CYS A 179 -6.30 -13.13 7.13
CA CYS A 179 -7.42 -12.36 7.66
C CYS A 179 -7.10 -12.00 9.11
N ASP A 180 -7.09 -10.69 9.40
CA ASP A 180 -6.93 -10.18 10.76
C ASP A 180 -8.26 -9.55 11.20
N PRO A 181 -9.00 -10.20 12.11
CA PRO A 181 -10.27 -9.68 12.62
C PRO A 181 -10.01 -8.47 13.54
N LEU A 182 -10.60 -7.33 13.22
CA LEU A 182 -10.39 -6.10 14.02
C LEU A 182 -11.44 -5.95 15.12
N ASN A 183 -12.71 -6.24 14.81
CA ASN A 183 -13.85 -6.02 15.70
C ASN A 183 -14.82 -7.22 15.73
N THR A 184 -14.34 -8.41 15.37
CA THR A 184 -15.17 -9.63 15.33
C THR A 184 -14.45 -10.81 15.97
N THR A 185 -15.21 -11.72 16.57
CA THR A 185 -14.74 -13.03 17.03
C THR A 185 -14.99 -14.14 16.00
N ASP A 186 -15.53 -13.80 14.84
CA ASP A 186 -15.82 -14.76 13.79
C ASP A 186 -14.54 -15.39 13.25
N THR A 187 -14.60 -16.69 12.97
CA THR A 187 -13.54 -17.36 12.23
C THR A 187 -13.67 -16.94 10.76
N LEU A 188 -12.67 -16.24 10.26
CA LEU A 188 -12.63 -15.73 8.88
C LEU A 188 -11.75 -16.63 8.01
N TYR A 189 -12.10 -16.75 6.73
CA TYR A 189 -11.25 -17.35 5.71
C TYR A 189 -10.98 -16.35 4.58
N TYR A 190 -9.81 -16.51 3.95
CA TYR A 190 -9.41 -15.71 2.81
C TYR A 190 -10.17 -16.15 1.53
N SER A 191 -10.88 -15.20 0.93
CA SER A 191 -11.51 -15.30 -0.38
C SER A 191 -10.61 -14.59 -1.40
N ALA A 192 -10.05 -15.34 -2.34
CA ALA A 192 -9.23 -14.77 -3.41
C ALA A 192 -10.02 -13.81 -4.29
N ALA A 193 -9.34 -12.81 -4.87
CA ALA A 193 -9.92 -11.91 -5.85
C ALA A 193 -10.34 -12.65 -7.12
N THR A 194 -11.43 -12.18 -7.74
CA THR A 194 -11.90 -12.57 -9.07
C THR A 194 -11.97 -11.32 -9.96
N HIS A 195 -12.45 -11.47 -11.19
CA HIS A 195 -12.64 -10.32 -12.09
C HIS A 195 -13.58 -9.26 -11.50
N ASP A 196 -14.64 -9.69 -10.82
CA ASP A 196 -15.69 -8.81 -10.32
C ASP A 196 -15.60 -8.59 -8.80
N ASP A 197 -15.06 -9.57 -8.06
CA ASP A 197 -15.02 -9.53 -6.60
C ASP A 197 -13.60 -9.28 -6.08
N PRO A 198 -13.39 -8.33 -5.16
CA PRO A 198 -12.11 -8.13 -4.52
C PRO A 198 -11.73 -9.23 -3.54
N ALA A 199 -10.42 -9.41 -3.36
CA ALA A 199 -9.91 -10.24 -2.29
C ALA A 199 -10.46 -9.73 -0.96
N SER A 200 -11.03 -10.64 -0.19
CA SER A 200 -11.78 -10.31 1.02
C SER A 200 -11.69 -11.42 2.05
N CYS A 201 -12.00 -11.08 3.30
CA CYS A 201 -12.23 -12.08 4.33
C CYS A 201 -13.72 -12.36 4.43
N LYS A 202 -14.07 -13.65 4.48
CA LYS A 202 -15.46 -14.09 4.62
C LYS A 202 -15.60 -14.89 5.91
N PRO A 203 -16.70 -14.73 6.65
CA PRO A 203 -16.96 -15.55 7.82
C PRO A 203 -17.22 -16.99 7.40
N CYS A 204 -16.70 -17.92 8.19
CA CYS A 204 -17.12 -19.32 8.18
C CYS A 204 -18.54 -19.39 8.76
N ARG A 205 -19.55 -18.99 7.99
CA ARG A 205 -20.94 -19.26 8.36
C ARG A 205 -21.19 -20.77 8.27
N ASP A 206 -21.99 -21.32 9.18
CA ASP A 206 -22.54 -22.69 9.11
C ASP A 206 -23.43 -22.84 7.87
N THR A 207 -22.82 -22.92 6.69
CA THR A 207 -23.47 -23.29 5.43
C THR A 207 -24.14 -24.65 5.55
N LEU A 208 -23.65 -25.52 6.46
CA LEU A 208 -24.32 -26.76 6.83
C LEU A 208 -25.74 -26.51 7.36
N GLY A 209 -25.94 -25.61 8.32
CA GLY A 209 -27.25 -25.36 8.92
C GLY A 209 -28.27 -24.81 7.92
N ARG A 210 -27.83 -23.93 7.03
CA ARG A 210 -28.70 -23.30 6.02
C ARG A 210 -29.00 -24.24 4.84
N SER A 211 -28.01 -25.00 4.37
CA SER A 211 -28.22 -25.99 3.29
C SER A 211 -29.05 -27.18 3.77
N LEU A 212 -28.80 -27.71 4.97
CA LEU A 212 -29.62 -28.77 5.58
C LEU A 212 -31.04 -28.28 5.84
N GLY A 213 -31.22 -27.03 6.31
CA GLY A 213 -32.53 -26.43 6.53
C GLY A 213 -33.35 -26.28 5.24
N VAL A 214 -32.72 -25.88 4.13
CA VAL A 214 -33.42 -25.80 2.83
C VAL A 214 -33.77 -27.19 2.31
N ILE A 215 -32.84 -28.16 2.38
CA ILE A 215 -33.10 -29.54 1.91
C ILE A 215 -34.21 -30.19 2.73
N THR A 216 -34.18 -30.09 4.07
CA THR A 216 -35.23 -30.62 4.94
C THR A 216 -36.57 -29.93 4.69
N GLY A 217 -36.59 -28.61 4.51
CA GLY A 217 -37.80 -27.86 4.17
C GLY A 217 -38.44 -28.32 2.86
N VAL A 218 -37.64 -28.54 1.81
CA VAL A 218 -38.13 -29.06 0.51
C VAL A 218 -38.66 -30.48 0.64
N LEU A 219 -37.96 -31.37 1.34
CA LEU A 219 -38.40 -32.76 1.56
C LEU A 219 -39.72 -32.83 2.34
N VAL A 220 -39.87 -32.03 3.40
CA VAL A 220 -41.11 -31.95 4.18
C VAL A 220 -42.25 -31.38 3.32
N GLY A 221 -42.00 -30.34 2.53
CA GLY A 221 -42.99 -29.78 1.61
C GLY A 221 -43.49 -30.79 0.58
N LEU A 222 -42.59 -31.56 -0.03
CA LEU A 222 -42.93 -32.62 -0.98
C LEU A 222 -43.73 -33.75 -0.30
N PHE A 223 -43.37 -34.12 0.93
CA PHE A 223 -44.11 -35.14 1.69
C PHE A 223 -45.54 -34.70 2.00
N ILE A 224 -45.73 -33.44 2.42
CA ILE A 224 -47.06 -32.88 2.67
C ILE A 224 -47.89 -32.85 1.38
N LEU A 225 -47.31 -32.47 0.24
CA LEU A 225 -48.00 -32.48 -1.05
C LEU A 225 -48.39 -33.89 -1.50
N ALA A 226 -47.50 -34.87 -1.32
CA ALA A 226 -47.79 -36.27 -1.65
C ALA A 226 -48.91 -36.84 -0.78
N VAL A 227 -48.87 -36.59 0.52
CA VAL A 227 -49.90 -37.03 1.47
C VAL A 227 -51.22 -36.30 1.19
N GLY A 228 -51.21 -34.99 1.00
CA GLY A 228 -52.38 -34.19 0.65
C GLY A 228 -53.01 -34.65 -0.68
N GLY A 229 -52.20 -34.91 -1.69
CA GLY A 229 -52.62 -35.49 -2.97
C GLY A 229 -53.23 -36.88 -2.82
N TYR A 230 -52.62 -37.75 -2.01
CA TYR A 230 -53.15 -39.08 -1.70
C TYR A 230 -54.51 -39.02 -0.98
N TYR A 231 -54.64 -38.16 0.04
CA TYR A 231 -55.90 -37.95 0.75
C TYR A 231 -56.99 -37.36 -0.14
N CYS A 232 -56.66 -36.42 -1.02
CA CYS A 232 -57.60 -35.84 -1.98
C CYS A 232 -58.07 -36.88 -3.01
N CYS A 233 -57.13 -37.63 -3.62
CA CYS A 233 -57.44 -38.70 -4.57
C CYS A 233 -58.31 -39.79 -3.95
N THR A 234 -58.02 -40.23 -2.72
CA THR A 234 -58.77 -41.31 -2.06
C THR A 234 -60.17 -40.89 -1.62
N ARG A 235 -60.43 -39.59 -1.40
CA ARG A 235 -61.77 -39.06 -1.11
C ARG A 235 -62.67 -38.97 -2.35
N HIS A 236 -62.11 -38.64 -3.53
CA HIS A 236 -62.90 -38.44 -4.76
C HIS A 236 -62.98 -39.67 -5.69
N LEU A 237 -62.25 -40.76 -5.41
CA LEU A 237 -62.28 -41.96 -6.26
C LEU A 237 -63.52 -42.86 -5.99
N PRO A 238 -64.32 -43.20 -7.03
CA PRO A 238 -65.44 -44.12 -6.90
C PRO A 238 -64.96 -45.55 -6.52
N THR A 239 -65.81 -46.24 -5.75
CA THR A 239 -65.52 -47.46 -4.97
C THR A 239 -64.86 -48.61 -5.73
N ARG A 240 -65.03 -48.72 -7.06
CA ARG A 240 -64.41 -49.78 -7.88
C ARG A 240 -62.88 -49.64 -8.06
N ARG A 241 -62.30 -48.43 -7.98
CA ARG A 241 -60.84 -48.23 -8.16
C ARG A 241 -60.00 -48.41 -6.89
N LYS A 242 -60.63 -48.40 -5.70
CA LYS A 242 -59.93 -48.58 -4.41
C LYS A 242 -59.35 -49.99 -4.21
N GLN A 243 -59.92 -51.01 -4.84
CA GLN A 243 -59.42 -52.39 -4.75
C GLN A 243 -58.19 -52.64 -5.64
N GLN A 244 -58.07 -51.99 -6.80
CA GLN A 244 -56.91 -52.19 -7.69
C GLN A 244 -55.63 -51.51 -7.17
N LEU A 245 -55.74 -50.35 -6.50
CA LEU A 245 -54.58 -49.68 -5.87
C LEU A 245 -54.00 -50.46 -4.68
N ARG A 246 -54.84 -51.16 -3.89
CA ARG A 246 -54.38 -52.04 -2.80
C ARG A 246 -53.58 -53.24 -3.32
N PHE A 247 -53.95 -53.80 -4.47
CA PHE A 247 -53.21 -54.89 -5.11
C PHE A 247 -51.87 -54.44 -5.71
N ALA A 248 -51.80 -53.23 -6.27
CA ALA A 248 -50.55 -52.69 -6.82
C ALA A 248 -49.52 -52.36 -5.73
N TYR A 249 -49.95 -51.79 -4.59
CA TYR A 249 -49.07 -51.48 -3.46
C TYR A 249 -48.49 -52.76 -2.81
N MET A 250 -49.30 -53.82 -2.64
CA MET A 250 -48.80 -55.10 -2.12
C MET A 250 -47.79 -55.78 -3.04
N ARG A 251 -47.90 -55.62 -4.37
CA ARG A 251 -46.90 -56.12 -5.33
C ARG A 251 -45.57 -55.38 -5.25
N PHE A 252 -45.59 -54.08 -4.96
CA PHE A 252 -44.37 -53.27 -4.86
C PHE A 252 -43.58 -53.57 -3.57
N THR A 253 -44.26 -53.80 -2.45
CA THR A 253 -43.61 -54.17 -1.18
C THR A 253 -43.01 -55.58 -1.16
N LEU A 254 -43.42 -56.45 -2.10
CA LEU A 254 -42.90 -57.82 -2.21
C LEU A 254 -41.57 -57.91 -2.99
N HIS A 255 -41.19 -56.84 -3.71
CA HIS A 255 -39.95 -56.76 -4.51
C HIS A 255 -38.80 -56.03 -3.80
N ILE A 256 -39.03 -55.51 -2.59
CA ILE A 256 -38.04 -54.74 -1.80
C ILE A 256 -37.53 -55.57 -0.59
N LYS A 257 -37.75 -56.89 -0.60
CA LYS A 257 -37.07 -57.84 0.30
C LYS A 257 -36.02 -58.63 -0.46
#